data_AF-A0A650A117-F1
#
_entry.id   AF-A0A650A117-F1
#
_cell.length_a   1.000
_cell.length_b   1.000
_cell.length_c   1.000
_cell.angle_alpha   90.00
_cell.angle_beta   90.00
_cell.angle_gamma   90.00
#
_symmetry.space_group_name_H-M   'P 1'
#
loop_
_entity.id
_entity.type
_entity.pdbx_description
1 polymer ?
#
loop_
_entity_poly.entity_id
_entity_poly.type
_entity_poly.pdbx_seq_one_letter_code
_entity_poly.pdbx_strand_id
1 'polypeptide(L)' 'MSILNSFGGLVASVIAALVLLVFAVLSFFVTVFIVDVGANLAGFSPSGNFVTLSAAILSTGAIVAGASPMTGLAGE' A
#
# COMPACT_ATOMS: atom_id res chain seq x y z
N MET A 1 -12.66 33.25 -8.62
CA MET A 1 -12.85 32.12 -7.68
C MET A 1 -12.48 30.74 -8.27
N SER A 2 -11.87 30.64 -9.46
CA SER A 2 -11.50 29.35 -10.06
C SER A 2 -10.07 28.92 -9.70
N ILE A 3 -9.07 29.78 -9.93
CA ILE A 3 -7.65 29.43 -9.72
C ILE A 3 -7.30 29.09 -8.26
N LEU A 4 -7.89 29.82 -7.30
CA LEU A 4 -7.62 29.64 -5.87
C LEU A 4 -8.28 28.35 -5.33
N ASN A 5 -9.40 27.95 -5.92
CA ASN A 5 -10.06 26.67 -5.63
C ASN A 5 -9.30 25.49 -6.25
N SER A 6 -8.78 25.66 -7.48
CA SER A 6 -7.92 24.66 -8.13
C SER A 6 -6.60 24.44 -7.40
N PHE A 7 -5.97 25.51 -6.89
CA PHE A 7 -4.78 25.40 -6.04
C PHE A 7 -5.09 24.70 -4.71
N GLY A 8 -6.22 25.02 -4.08
CA GLY A 8 -6.68 24.30 -2.89
C GLY A 8 -6.90 22.81 -3.14
N GLY A 9 -7.54 22.46 -4.27
CA GLY A 9 -7.74 21.07 -4.69
C GLY A 9 -6.44 20.32 -4.98
N LEU A 10 -5.46 21.00 -5.59
CA LEU A 10 -4.14 20.43 -5.85
C LEU A 10 -3.39 20.14 -4.54
N VAL A 11 -3.39 21.08 -3.59
CA VAL A 11 -2.73 20.87 -2.29
C VAL A 11 -3.41 19.73 -1.54
N ALA A 12 -4.74 19.67 -1.55
CA ALA A 12 -5.48 18.59 -0.92
C ALA A 12 -5.17 17.21 -1.54
N SER A 13 -5.06 17.11 -2.88
CA SER A 13 -4.75 15.85 -3.55
C SER A 13 -3.31 15.40 -3.29
N VAL A 14 -2.36 16.33 -3.22
CA VAL A 14 -0.97 16.02 -2.84
C VAL A 14 -0.90 15.48 -1.42
N ILE A 15 -1.59 16.12 -0.46
CA ILE A 15 -1.63 15.65 0.93
C ILE A 15 -2.27 14.26 0.99
N ALA A 16 -3.39 14.04 0.31
CA ALA A 16 -4.05 12.74 0.26
C ALA A 16 -3.13 11.65 -0.32
N ALA A 17 -2.42 11.94 -1.42
CA ALA A 17 -1.45 11.02 -2.00
C ALA A 17 -0.30 10.70 -1.05
N LEU A 18 0.22 11.69 -0.30
CA LEU A 18 1.25 11.47 0.70
C LEU A 18 0.78 10.58 1.85
N VAL A 19 -0.45 10.79 2.34
CA VAL A 19 -1.03 9.96 3.39
C VAL A 19 -1.18 8.51 2.92
N LEU A 20 -1.72 8.29 1.72
CA LEU A 20 -1.82 6.95 1.13
C LEU A 20 -0.45 6.31 0.91
N LEU A 21 0.55 7.08 0.49
CA LEU A 21 1.92 6.60 0.34
C LEU A 21 2.51 6.12 1.66
N VAL A 22 2.30 6.87 2.75
CA VAL A 22 2.75 6.46 4.09
C VAL A 22 2.09 5.14 4.50
N PHE A 23 0.77 5.01 4.32
CA PHE A 23 0.06 3.76 4.61
C PHE A 23 0.57 2.59 3.76
N ALA A 24 0.86 2.82 2.48
CA ALA A 24 1.42 1.80 1.60
C ALA A 24 2.81 1.34 2.07
N VAL A 25 3.69 2.27 2.46
CA VAL A 25 5.03 1.95 2.99
C VAL A 25 4.92 1.13 4.28
N LEU A 26 4.06 1.54 5.21
CA LEU A 26 3.84 0.80 6.45
C LEU A 26 3.29 -0.61 6.18
N SER A 27 2.32 -0.73 5.26
CA SER A 27 1.77 -2.03 4.83
C SER A 27 2.84 -2.95 4.26
N PHE A 28 3.76 -2.43 3.45
CA PHE A 28 4.87 -3.19 2.90
C PHE A 28 5.79 -3.76 3.99
N PHE A 29 6.19 -2.95 4.98
CA PHE A 29 7.04 -3.42 6.09
C PHE A 29 6.39 -4.54 6.90
N VAL A 30 5.11 -4.40 7.20
CA VAL A 30 4.35 -5.46 7.88
C VAL A 30 4.30 -6.73 7.03
N THR A 31 4.14 -6.59 5.71
CA THR A 31 4.11 -7.73 4.79
C THR A 31 5.46 -8.45 4.73
N VAL A 32 6.59 -7.73 4.73
CA VAL A 32 7.94 -8.32 4.82
C VAL A 32 8.07 -9.17 6.08
N PHE A 33 7.63 -8.65 7.22
CA PHE A 33 7.63 -9.39 8.48
C PHE A 33 6.77 -10.66 8.40
N ILE A 34 5.57 -10.57 7.82
CA ILE A 34 4.68 -11.73 7.64
C ILE A 34 5.34 -12.81 6.79
N VAL A 35 6.00 -12.44 5.69
CA VAL A 35 6.66 -13.39 4.78
C VAL A 35 7.87 -14.05 5.44
N ASP A 36 8.68 -13.29 6.17
CA ASP A 36 9.86 -13.81 6.87
C ASP A 36 9.48 -14.80 7.97
N VAL A 37 8.55 -14.42 8.85
CA VAL A 37 8.03 -15.30 9.91
C VAL A 37 7.33 -16.52 9.32
N GLY A 38 6.53 -16.34 8.26
CA GLY A 38 5.84 -17.43 7.58
C GLY A 38 6.80 -18.44 6.94
N ALA A 39 7.89 -17.96 6.34
CA ALA A 39 8.92 -18.83 5.77
C ALA A 39 9.66 -19.61 6.86
N ASN A 40 9.99 -18.97 7.97
CA ASN A 40 10.64 -19.61 9.11
C ASN A 40 9.73 -20.70 9.73
N LEU A 41 8.43 -20.42 9.89
CA LEU A 41 7.46 -21.40 10.36
C LEU A 41 7.32 -22.61 9.43
N ALA A 42 7.51 -22.41 8.12
CA ALA A 42 7.53 -23.48 7.13
C ALA A 42 8.89 -24.21 7.04
N GLY A 43 9.87 -23.85 7.87
CA GLY A 43 11.20 -24.46 7.88
C GLY A 43 12.12 -24.01 6.74
N PHE A 44 11.76 -22.93 6.04
CA PHE A 44 12.60 -22.36 4.99
C PHE A 44 13.47 -21.22 5.54
N SER A 45 14.67 -21.08 4.99
CA SER A 45 15.56 -19.92 5.21
C SER A 45 15.77 -19.18 3.89
N PRO A 46 14.78 -18.41 3.42
CA PRO A 46 14.88 -17.67 2.18
C PRO A 46 15.88 -16.52 2.30
N SER A 47 16.52 -16.16 1.19
CA SER A 47 17.33 -14.95 1.14
C SER A 47 16.44 -13.70 1.25
N GLY A 48 16.95 -12.63 1.85
CA GLY A 48 16.19 -11.39 2.06
C GLY A 48 15.64 -10.78 0.77
N ASN A 49 16.31 -11.00 -0.37
CA ASN A 49 15.83 -10.58 -1.68
C ASN A 49 14.51 -11.27 -2.06
N PHE A 50 14.36 -12.56 -1.72
CA PHE A 50 13.16 -13.33 -2.02
C PHE A 50 12.00 -12.89 -1.11
N VAL A 51 12.26 -12.70 0.19
CA VAL A 51 11.27 -12.18 1.15
C VAL A 51 10.75 -10.81 0.70
N THR A 52 11.66 -9.93 0.30
CA THR A 52 11.33 -8.56 -0.15
C THR A 52 10.49 -8.59 -1.42
N LEU A 53 10.86 -9.41 -2.40
CA LEU A 53 10.11 -9.55 -3.66
C LEU A 53 8.71 -10.13 -3.42
N SER A 54 8.61 -11.21 -2.65
CA SER A 54 7.32 -11.83 -2.31
C SER A 54 6.42 -10.84 -1.54
N ALA A 55 6.99 -10.08 -0.61
CA ALA A 55 6.26 -9.05 0.12
C ALA A 55 5.81 -7.89 -0.78
N ALA A 56 6.60 -7.51 -1.79
CA ALA A 56 6.22 -6.45 -2.74
C ALA A 56 5.01 -6.87 -3.58
N ILE A 57 4.99 -8.12 -4.05
CA ILE A 57 3.88 -8.67 -4.83
C ILE A 57 2.62 -8.79 -3.96
N LEU A 58 2.74 -9.32 -2.74
CA LEU A 58 1.63 -9.42 -1.80
C LEU A 58 1.06 -8.05 -1.40
N SER A 59 1.94 -7.08 -1.11
CA SER A 59 1.54 -5.72 -0.77
C SER A 59 0.80 -5.05 -1.93
N THR A 60 1.27 -5.25 -3.17
CA THR A 60 0.56 -4.78 -4.38
C THR A 60 -0.84 -5.38 -4.48
N GLY A 61 -0.97 -6.69 -4.27
CA GLY A 61 -2.27 -7.38 -4.25
C GLY A 61 -3.21 -6.86 -3.17
N ALA A 62 -2.71 -6.64 -1.96
CA ALA A 62 -3.49 -6.11 -0.84
C ALA A 62 -3.97 -4.67 -1.09
N ILE A 63 -3.12 -3.81 -1.64
CA ILE A 63 -3.46 -2.42 -1.98
C ILE A 63 -4.53 -2.37 -3.06
N VAL A 64 -4.38 -3.18 -4.13
CA VAL A 64 -5.37 -3.24 -5.23
C VAL A 64 -6.69 -3.84 -4.73
N ALA A 65 -6.66 -4.91 -3.93
CA ALA A 65 -7.87 -5.49 -3.35
C ALA A 65 -8.61 -4.52 -2.42
N GLY A 66 -7.88 -3.71 -1.66
CA GLY A 66 -8.45 -2.65 -0.81
C GLY A 66 -9.09 -1.49 -1.60
N ALA A 67 -8.67 -1.25 -2.84
CA ALA A 67 -9.30 -0.22 -3.70
C ALA A 67 -10.69 -0.64 -4.22
N SER A 68 -10.97 -1.95 -4.32
CA SER A 68 -12.23 -2.49 -4.79
C SER A 68 -13.45 -2.10 -3.94
N PRO A 69 -13.46 -2.24 -2.59
CA PRO A 69 -14.58 -1.80 -1.76
C PRO A 69 -14.77 -0.27 -1.78
N MET A 70 -13.71 0.53 -1.93
CA MET A 70 -13.84 1.99 -2.08
C MET A 70 -14.50 2.38 -3.41
N THR A 71 -14.26 1.61 -4.47
CA THR A 71 -14.94 1.78 -5.76
C THR A 71 -16.44 1.50 -5.64
N GLY A 72 -16.83 0.52 -4.82
CA GLY A 72 -18.23 0.21 -4.54
C GLY A 72 -18.98 1.31 -3.78
N LEU A 73 -18.28 2.05 -2.90
CA LEU A 73 -18.85 3.17 -2.13
C LEU A 73 -18.90 4.50 -2.90
N ALA A 74 -18.10 4.65 -3.95
CA ALA A 74 -18.06 5.86 -4.79
C ALA A 74 -19.13 5.87 -5.89
N GLY A 75 -19.89 4.79 -6.04
CA GLY A 75 -20.97 4.64 -7.02
C GLY A 75 -22.37 4.98 -6.51
N GLU A 76 -22.51 5.38 -5.25
CA GLU A 76 -23.72 5.99 -4.65
C GLU A 76 -23.56 7.51 -4.47
#